data_AF-A0A7W1IKW1-F1
#
_entry.id   AF-A0A7W1IKW1-F1
#
_cell.length_a   1.000
_cell.length_b   1.000
_cell.length_c   1.000
_cell.angle_alpha   90.00
_cell.angle_beta   90.00
_cell.angle_gamma   90.00
#
_symmetry.space_group_name_H-M   'P 1'
#
loop_
_entity.id
_entity.type
_entity.pdbx_description
1 polymer ?
#
loop_
_entity_poly.entity_id
_entity_poly.type
_entity_poly.pdbx_seq_one_letter_code
_entity_poly.pdbx_strand_id
1 'polypeptide(L)'
;MNDRAWEELIDLIDTKYTIDDSNRLEEKLEDNPGFSKKIERIEFEKDNIKYRIDRVTSPAIVDKKTHYHHKGSADRIQFVYDPTETTSKIVFYQMLADGHFNEISPESMLS
;
A
#
# COMPACT_ATOMS: atom_id res chain seq x y z
N MET A 1 6.15 7.83 4.80
CA MET A 1 5.60 8.16 6.13
C MET A 1 6.49 7.54 7.19
N ASN A 2 6.71 8.19 8.34
CA ASN A 2 7.52 7.64 9.44
C ASN A 2 6.68 6.74 10.37
N ASP A 3 7.31 5.85 11.12
CA ASP A 3 6.66 4.83 11.97
C ASP A 3 5.72 5.44 13.01
N ARG A 4 6.14 6.54 13.66
CA ARG A 4 5.31 7.22 14.66
C ARG A 4 3.95 7.67 14.12
N ALA A 5 3.92 8.21 12.90
CA ALA A 5 2.67 8.67 12.29
C ALA A 5 1.75 7.50 11.93
N TRP A 6 2.31 6.30 11.73
CA TRP A 6 1.53 5.09 11.47
C TRP A 6 0.89 4.58 12.76
N GLU A 7 1.66 4.52 13.85
CA GLU A 7 1.14 4.16 15.17
C GLU A 7 0.03 5.12 15.61
N GLU A 8 0.24 6.44 15.46
CA GLU A 8 -0.78 7.44 15.78
C GLU A 8 -2.06 7.25 14.93
N LEU A 9 -1.94 6.87 13.66
CA LEU A 9 -3.10 6.58 12.81
C LEU A 9 -3.86 5.34 13.28
N ILE A 10 -3.15 4.25 13.59
CA ILE A 10 -3.74 3.00 14.11
C ILE A 10 -4.49 3.30 15.41
N ASP A 11 -3.86 4.00 16.35
CA ASP A 11 -4.45 4.32 17.66
C ASP A 11 -5.73 5.15 17.50
N LEU A 12 -5.73 6.12 16.57
CA LEU A 12 -6.91 6.95 16.27
C LEU A 12 -8.07 6.13 15.68
N ILE A 13 -7.76 5.16 14.82
CA ILE A 13 -8.77 4.27 14.21
C ILE A 13 -9.33 3.34 15.28
N ASP A 14 -8.47 2.68 16.05
CA ASP A 14 -8.88 1.74 17.08
C ASP A 14 -9.76 2.44 18.15
N THR A 15 -9.38 3.64 18.56
CA THR A 15 -10.15 4.46 19.51
C THR A 15 -11.55 4.80 19.00
N LYS A 16 -11.72 5.04 17.69
CA LYS A 16 -12.99 5.52 17.11
C LYS A 16 -13.89 4.42 16.60
N TYR A 17 -13.30 3.40 15.99
CA TYR A 17 -14.02 2.39 15.20
C TYR A 17 -13.76 0.98 15.69
N THR A 18 -12.74 0.76 16.54
CA THR A 18 -12.19 -0.56 16.89
C THR A 18 -11.63 -1.27 15.66
N ILE A 19 -10.40 -1.77 15.75
CA ILE A 19 -9.82 -2.56 14.67
C ILE A 19 -10.35 -3.98 14.72
N ASP A 20 -10.95 -4.43 13.62
CA ASP A 20 -11.51 -5.78 13.50
C ASP A 20 -10.43 -6.82 13.20
N ASP A 21 -9.47 -6.47 12.36
CA ASP A 21 -8.37 -7.35 11.95
C ASP A 21 -7.08 -6.57 11.70
N SER A 22 -5.95 -7.20 12.01
CA SER A 22 -4.63 -6.64 11.75
C SER A 22 -3.67 -7.73 11.28
N ASN A 23 -2.98 -7.47 10.18
CA ASN A 23 -2.15 -8.44 9.50
C ASN A 23 -0.83 -7.83 9.02
N ARG A 24 0.21 -8.65 8.97
CA ARG A 24 1.52 -8.27 8.40
C ARG A 24 1.90 -9.28 7.32
N LEU A 25 2.09 -8.78 6.11
CA LEU A 25 2.43 -9.58 4.94
C LEU A 25 3.79 -9.15 4.40
N GLU A 26 4.50 -10.09 3.82
CA GLU A 26 5.73 -9.83 3.07
C GLU A 26 5.60 -10.47 1.68
N GLU A 27 5.72 -9.66 0.64
CA GLU A 27 5.53 -10.07 -0.75
C GLU A 27 6.76 -9.68 -1.57
N LYS A 28 7.13 -10.51 -2.55
CA LYS A 28 8.19 -10.15 -3.49
C LYS A 28 7.72 -9.05 -4.45
N LEU A 29 8.62 -8.19 -4.88
CA LEU A 29 8.33 -7.22 -5.95
C LEU A 29 8.19 -7.95 -7.29
N GLU A 30 7.15 -7.61 -8.06
CA GLU A 30 6.82 -8.28 -9.32
C GLU A 30 7.93 -8.11 -10.38
N ASP A 31 8.55 -6.93 -10.40
CA ASP A 31 9.59 -6.57 -11.36
C ASP A 31 11.00 -6.96 -10.89
N ASN A 32 11.19 -7.21 -9.59
CA ASN A 32 12.45 -7.70 -9.04
C ASN A 32 12.23 -8.66 -7.83
N PRO A 33 12.21 -9.99 -8.08
CA PRO A 33 12.00 -10.99 -7.03
C PRO A 33 13.10 -11.06 -5.95
N GLY A 34 14.22 -10.35 -6.13
CA GLY A 34 15.30 -10.22 -5.14
C GLY A 34 14.97 -9.24 -4.01
N PHE A 35 13.92 -8.44 -4.16
CA PHE A 35 13.43 -7.50 -3.15
C PHE A 35 12.02 -7.88 -2.70
N SER A 36 11.70 -7.54 -1.46
CA SER A 36 10.37 -7.69 -0.87
C SER A 36 9.78 -6.35 -0.44
N LYS A 37 8.46 -6.27 -0.47
CA LYS A 37 7.67 -5.22 0.19
C LYS A 37 7.00 -5.82 1.42
N LYS A 38 6.93 -5.02 2.48
CA LYS A 38 6.18 -5.33 3.70
C LYS A 38 4.86 -4.58 3.66
N ILE A 39 3.78 -5.24 4.02
CA ILE A 39 2.44 -4.67 4.04
C ILE A 39 1.91 -4.85 5.46
N GLU A 40 1.73 -3.75 6.18
CA GLU A 40 0.98 -3.74 7.44
C GLU A 40 -0.46 -3.36 7.13
N ARG A 41 -1.39 -4.27 7.38
CA ARG A 41 -2.80 -4.18 7.03
C ARG A 41 -3.63 -4.06 8.28
N ILE A 42 -4.58 -3.14 8.28
CA ILE A 42 -5.65 -3.06 9.27
C ILE A 42 -7.00 -3.03 8.56
N GLU A 43 -7.99 -3.69 9.14
CA GLU A 43 -9.38 -3.67 8.68
C GLU A 43 -10.29 -3.24 9.84
N PHE A 44 -11.28 -2.42 9.53
CA PHE A 44 -12.25 -1.90 10.50
C PHE A 44 -13.58 -1.57 9.82
N GLU A 45 -14.65 -1.49 10.60
CA GLU A 45 -15.98 -1.12 10.12
C GLU A 45 -16.35 0.30 10.53
N LYS A 46 -16.86 1.09 9.59
CA LYS A 46 -17.45 2.41 9.82
C LYS A 46 -18.77 2.50 9.06
N ASP A 47 -19.85 2.85 9.76
CA ASP A 47 -21.19 3.02 9.19
C ASP A 47 -21.67 1.79 8.38
N ASN A 48 -21.43 0.58 8.89
CA ASN A 48 -21.68 -0.72 8.23
C ASN A 48 -20.91 -0.93 6.91
N ILE A 49 -19.85 -0.17 6.68
CA ILE A 49 -18.95 -0.34 5.53
C ILE A 49 -17.59 -0.76 6.06
N LYS A 50 -17.03 -1.83 5.49
CA LYS A 50 -15.68 -2.29 5.81
C LYS A 50 -14.64 -1.46 5.07
N TYR A 51 -13.65 -1.03 5.82
CA TYR A 51 -12.48 -0.33 5.31
C TYR A 51 -11.23 -1.14 5.59
N ARG A 52 -10.24 -0.94 4.72
CA ARG A 52 -8.92 -1.54 4.88
C ARG A 52 -7.86 -0.50 4.60
N ILE A 53 -6.81 -0.47 5.40
CA ILE A 53 -5.68 0.41 5.22
C ILE A 53 -4.42 -0.43 5.20
N ASP A 54 -3.65 -0.27 4.13
CA ASP A 54 -2.37 -0.93 3.96
C ASP A 54 -1.25 0.11 4.03
N ARG A 55 -0.32 -0.06 4.98
CA ARG A 55 1.00 0.57 4.92
C ARG A 55 1.94 -0.33 4.14
N VAL A 56 2.27 0.08 2.93
CA VAL A 56 3.19 -0.63 2.05
C VAL A 56 4.57 -0.01 2.16
N THR A 57 5.52 -0.75 2.72
CA THR A 57 6.93 -0.38 2.81
C THR A 57 7.74 -1.19 1.82
N SER A 58 8.45 -0.52 0.92
CA SER A 58 9.29 -1.14 -0.10
C SER A 58 10.65 -0.44 -0.18
N PRO A 59 11.68 -1.08 -0.75
CA PRO A 59 12.89 -0.39 -1.16
C PRO A 59 12.57 0.87 -1.97
N ALA A 60 13.31 1.95 -1.73
CA ALA A 60 13.15 3.20 -2.46
C ALA A 60 13.51 2.99 -3.94
N ILE A 61 12.79 3.63 -4.85
CA ILE A 61 13.14 3.61 -6.28
C ILE A 61 14.10 4.78 -6.52
N VAL A 62 15.33 4.46 -6.93
CA VAL A 62 16.38 5.44 -7.21
C VAL A 62 16.35 5.90 -8.66
N ASP A 63 16.03 4.97 -9.58
CA ASP A 63 16.03 5.24 -11.01
C ASP A 63 14.98 4.39 -11.74
N LYS A 64 14.51 4.89 -12.88
CA LYS A 64 13.59 4.19 -13.77
C LYS A 64 14.23 4.06 -15.14
N LYS A 65 14.55 2.82 -15.53
CA LYS A 65 15.07 2.51 -16.87
C LYS A 65 13.92 2.10 -17.78
N THR A 66 13.64 2.94 -18.77
CA THR A 66 12.68 2.64 -19.83
C THR A 66 13.45 2.11 -21.04
N HIS A 67 13.24 0.85 -21.41
CA HIS A 67 13.82 0.29 -22.63
C HIS A 67 12.86 0.55 -23.79
N TYR A 68 13.16 1.57 -24.59
CA TYR A 68 12.40 1.89 -25.79
C TYR A 68 12.89 1.04 -26.96
N HIS A 69 12.04 0.16 -27.48
CA HIS A 69 12.32 -0.59 -28.71
C HIS A 69 11.58 0.04 -29.89
N HIS A 70 12.33 0.54 -30.88
CA HIS A 70 11.82 1.21 -32.09
C HIS A 70 11.02 0.30 -33.05
N LYS A 71 10.58 -0.89 -32.61
CA LYS A 71 9.79 -1.85 -33.40
C LYS A 71 8.64 -2.41 -32.57
N GLY A 72 7.59 -1.62 -32.40
CA GLY A 72 6.20 -2.08 -32.14
C GLY A 72 5.94 -3.04 -30.97
N SER A 73 6.86 -3.17 -30.03
CA SER A 73 6.78 -4.16 -28.93
C SER A 73 6.87 -3.42 -27.60
N ALA A 74 6.02 -3.80 -26.64
CA ALA A 74 5.73 -3.11 -25.40
C ALA A 74 6.95 -2.51 -24.68
N ASP A 75 6.81 -1.26 -24.24
CA ASP A 75 7.78 -0.56 -23.41
C ASP A 75 8.00 -1.33 -22.10
N ARG A 76 9.21 -1.86 -21.87
CA ARG A 76 9.55 -2.51 -20.61
C ARG A 76 10.16 -1.49 -19.66
N ILE A 77 9.42 -1.20 -18.59
CA ILE A 77 9.88 -0.39 -17.47
C ILE A 77 10.59 -1.31 -16.48
N GLN A 78 11.82 -0.94 -16.09
CA GLN A 78 12.54 -1.59 -15.00
C GLN A 78 12.90 -0.56 -13.94
N PHE A 79 12.55 -0.84 -12.68
CA PHE A 79 12.90 0.00 -11.55
C PHE A 79 14.26 -0.42 -10.98
N VAL A 80 15.06 0.57 -10.60
CA VAL A 80 16.31 0.38 -9.86
C VAL A 80 16.03 0.78 -8.42
N TYR A 81 16.19 -0.18 -7.51
CA TYR A 81 15.90 -0.01 -6.10
C TYR A 81 17.15 0.32 -5.29
N ASP A 82 17.00 1.13 -4.26
CA ASP A 82 18.02 1.33 -3.23
C ASP A 82 17.99 0.14 -2.26
N PRO A 83 19.11 -0.56 -2.01
CA PRO A 83 19.12 -1.69 -1.08
C PRO A 83 19.09 -1.26 0.40
N THR A 84 19.33 0.01 0.70
CA THR A 84 19.47 0.54 2.06
C THR A 84 18.36 1.51 2.46
N GLU A 85 17.82 2.25 1.50
CA GLU A 85 16.73 3.20 1.73
C GLU A 85 15.37 2.56 1.42
N THR A 86 14.40 2.78 2.32
CA THR A 86 13.02 2.29 2.15
C THR A 86 12.04 3.45 2.13
N THR A 87 10.98 3.31 1.35
CA THR A 87 9.85 4.23 1.34
C THR A 87 8.58 3.51 1.81
N SER A 88 7.69 4.25 2.48
CA SER A 88 6.38 3.76 2.89
C SER A 88 5.28 4.65 2.31
N LYS A 89 4.26 4.00 1.72
CA LYS A 89 3.01 4.64 1.31
C LYS A 89 1.83 4.04 2.08
N ILE A 90 0.77 4.82 2.24
CA ILE A 90 -0.50 4.38 2.82
C ILE A 90 -1.51 4.30 1.70
N VAL A 91 -2.24 3.18 1.65
CA VAL A 91 -3.29 2.94 0.68
C VAL A 91 -4.59 2.63 1.41
N PHE A 92 -5.65 3.33 1.03
CA PHE A 92 -6.96 3.19 1.64
C PHE A 92 -7.87 2.42 0.70
N TYR A 93 -8.68 1.53 1.27
CA TYR A 93 -9.63 0.73 0.54
C TYR A 93 -10.98 0.76 1.22
N GLN A 94 -12.03 0.70 0.41
CA GLN A 94 -13.42 0.53 0.84
C GLN A 94 -13.98 -0.74 0.23
N MET A 95 -14.72 -1.52 1.02
CA MET A 95 -15.45 -2.67 0.53
C MET A 95 -16.69 -2.20 -0.24
N LEU A 96 -16.78 -2.61 -1.51
CA LEU A 96 -17.94 -2.39 -2.35
C LEU A 96 -19.04 -3.43 -2.07
N ALA A 97 -20.23 -3.21 -2.61
CA ALA A 97 -21.38 -4.09 -2.44
C ALA A 97 -21.18 -5.51 -3.01
N ASP A 98 -20.21 -5.69 -3.91
CA ASP A 98 -19.83 -6.98 -4.49
C ASP A 98 -18.85 -7.77 -3.60
N GLY A 99 -18.43 -7.20 -2.46
CA GLY A 99 -17.49 -7.80 -1.51
C GLY A 99 -16.02 -7.56 -1.86
N HIS A 100 -15.71 -6.82 -2.93
CA HIS A 100 -14.34 -6.48 -3.30
C HIS A 100 -13.90 -5.14 -2.69
N PHE A 101 -12.63 -5.07 -2.31
CA PHE A 101 -12.01 -3.82 -1.86
C PHE A 101 -11.56 -3.01 -3.06
N ASN A 102 -12.04 -1.77 -3.15
CA ASN A 102 -11.58 -0.78 -4.12
C ASN A 102 -10.71 0.28 -3.45
N GLU A 103 -9.62 0.67 -4.11
CA GLU A 103 -8.74 1.74 -3.62
C GLU A 103 -9.49 3.08 -3.68
N ILE A 104 -9.44 3.84 -2.59
CA ILE A 104 -10.08 5.14 -2.44
C ILE A 104 -9.07 6.18 -1.97
N SER A 105 -9.39 7.45 -2.17
CA SER A 105 -8.60 8.52 -1.57
C SER A 105 -8.95 8.68 -0.07
N PRO A 106 -8.03 9.22 0.75
CA PRO A 106 -8.31 9.46 2.17
C PRO A 106 -9.54 10.36 2.39
N GLU A 107 -9.74 11.34 1.51
CA GLU A 107 -10.85 12.30 1.59
C GLU A 107 -12.21 11.62 1.41
N SER A 108 -12.28 10.56 0.60
CA SER A 108 -13.50 9.77 0.42
C SER A 108 -13.95 9.03 1.68
N MET A 109 -13.08 8.85 2.68
CA MET A 109 -13.48 8.29 3.97
C MET A 109 -14.08 9.32 4.92
N LEU A 110 -13.87 10.61 4.66
CA LEU A 110 -14.30 11.72 5.52
C LEU A 110 -15.68 12.28 5.13
N SER A 111 -16.13 12.04 3.90
CA SER A 111 -17.49 12.34 3.43
C SER A 111 -18.52 11.38 3.99
#